data_AF-A0A644SUA5-F1
#
_entry.id   AF-A0A644SUA5-F1
#
_cell.length_a   1.000
_cell.length_b   1.000
_cell.length_c   1.000
_cell.angle_alpha   90.00
_cell.angle_beta   90.00
_cell.angle_gamma   90.00
#
_symmetry.space_group_name_H-M   'P 1'
#
loop_
_entity.id
_entity.type
_entity.pdbx_description
1 polymer ?
#
loop_
_entity_poly.entity_id
_entity_poly.type
_entity_poly.pdbx_seq_one_letter_code
_entity_poly.pdbx_strand_id
1 'polypeptide(L)'
;MVYFLYNIPHHHQKILILSIYLQLAIYTVDKLKEKNKKIEYETGITSEVYTIKSNMRILDILNIIIQKKSLAIFKWVKKLEKEHEIKINDVKIVGGYLTGLGIAKMLNNKYNVTVIDIYPHIEKLIDNYEINALPEDIENGEKEKHNPNKENNKINFSQDLSLLNGSDLIIDTTGLGGISPEQSSKITTKAFLIEDPVAEDNDILIKNKNNINERLININSENKAILKTKGLNTKTSGTMTFTIDVLSKSIAECIKKEGVLYSVAEMTFFEEIIFKKKNLKMFFEIINSEALTVSTIKFFNVDEVINSYLSKINSSIQIK
;
A
#
# COMPACT_ATOMS: atom_id res chain seq x y z
N MET A 1 -19.86 -26.22 6.94
CA MET A 1 -18.77 -26.40 7.93
C MET A 1 -19.00 -27.54 8.91
N VAL A 2 -20.23 -28.06 9.09
CA VAL A 2 -20.54 -29.15 10.05
C VAL A 2 -20.23 -30.56 9.52
N TYR A 3 -20.15 -30.74 8.20
CA TYR A 3 -19.95 -32.08 7.58
C TYR A 3 -18.50 -32.59 7.56
N PHE A 4 -17.50 -31.77 7.88
CA PHE A 4 -16.08 -32.14 7.79
C PHE A 4 -15.49 -32.73 9.08
N LEU A 5 -16.22 -32.66 10.19
CA LEU A 5 -15.68 -33.06 11.50
C LEU A 5 -15.84 -34.55 11.80
N TYR A 6 -16.72 -35.29 11.12
CA TYR A 6 -17.06 -36.67 11.47
C TYR A 6 -16.01 -37.74 11.10
N ASN A 7 -15.03 -37.42 10.25
CA ASN A 7 -14.00 -38.37 9.79
C ASN A 7 -12.60 -38.09 10.36
N ILE A 8 -12.48 -37.17 11.33
CA ILE A 8 -11.20 -36.83 11.95
C ILE A 8 -11.04 -37.66 13.23
N PRO A 9 -9.93 -38.40 13.42
CA PRO A 9 -9.67 -39.14 14.65
C PRO A 9 -9.85 -38.26 15.88
N HIS A 10 -10.45 -38.79 16.95
CA HIS A 10 -10.90 -38.01 18.12
C HIS A 10 -9.78 -37.15 18.76
N HIS A 11 -8.52 -37.57 18.63
CA HIS A 11 -7.34 -36.82 19.06
C HIS A 11 -7.06 -35.57 18.20
N HIS A 12 -7.28 -35.65 16.89
CA HIS A 12 -7.07 -34.56 15.94
C HIS A 12 -8.20 -33.51 16.01
N GLN A 13 -9.43 -33.92 16.35
CA GLN A 13 -10.53 -32.99 16.66
C GLN A 13 -10.20 -32.12 17.88
N LYS A 14 -9.60 -32.70 18.93
CA LYS A 14 -9.19 -31.95 20.13
C LYS A 14 -8.12 -30.90 19.81
N ILE A 15 -7.14 -31.24 18.97
CA ILE A 15 -6.09 -30.30 18.53
C ILE A 15 -6.69 -29.15 17.72
N LEU A 16 -7.59 -29.45 16.78
CA LEU A 16 -8.25 -28.44 15.94
C LEU A 16 -9.13 -27.49 16.77
N ILE A 17 -9.86 -28.03 17.74
CA ILE A 17 -10.66 -27.22 18.66
C ILE A 17 -9.74 -26.31 19.49
N LEU A 18 -8.64 -26.86 20.02
CA LEU A 18 -7.68 -26.08 20.81
C LEU A 18 -7.00 -24.97 19.99
N SER A 19 -6.68 -25.21 18.71
CA SER A 19 -6.10 -24.19 17.83
C SER A 19 -7.08 -23.06 17.50
N ILE A 20 -8.37 -23.38 17.31
CA ILE A 20 -9.42 -22.38 17.13
C ILE A 20 -9.60 -21.54 18.39
N TYR A 21 -9.64 -22.16 19.58
CA TYR A 21 -9.72 -21.43 20.85
C TYR A 21 -8.49 -20.54 21.08
N LEU A 22 -7.30 -21.01 20.73
CA LEU A 22 -6.07 -20.22 20.84
C LEU A 22 -6.10 -19.03 19.88
N GLN A 23 -6.55 -19.20 18.64
CA GLN A 23 -6.72 -18.10 17.68
C GLN A 23 -7.76 -17.08 18.15
N LEU A 24 -8.89 -17.53 18.71
CA LEU A 24 -9.91 -16.64 19.27
C LEU A 24 -9.39 -15.89 20.50
N ALA A 25 -8.61 -16.55 21.36
CA ALA A 25 -8.00 -15.93 22.52
C ALA A 25 -6.95 -14.87 22.13
N ILE A 26 -6.08 -15.18 21.16
CA ILE A 26 -5.10 -14.23 20.61
C ILE A 26 -5.82 -13.02 20.01
N TYR A 27 -6.82 -13.25 19.15
CA TYR A 27 -7.62 -12.19 18.55
C TYR A 27 -8.31 -11.31 19.61
N THR A 28 -8.82 -11.91 20.68
CA THR A 28 -9.45 -11.19 21.79
C THR A 28 -8.43 -10.36 22.57
N VAL A 29 -7.24 -10.91 22.85
CA VAL A 29 -6.15 -10.19 23.53
C VAL A 29 -5.64 -9.04 22.68
N ASP A 30 -5.49 -9.21 21.36
CA ASP A 30 -5.06 -8.14 20.46
C ASP A 30 -6.12 -7.04 20.36
N LYS A 31 -7.41 -7.39 20.28
CA LYS A 31 -8.53 -6.45 20.41
C LYS A 31 -8.52 -5.70 21.74
N LEU A 32 -8.20 -6.37 22.85
CA LEU A 32 -8.11 -5.75 24.16
C LEU A 32 -6.88 -4.84 24.29
N LYS A 33 -5.76 -5.17 23.64
CA LYS A 33 -4.56 -4.31 23.56
C LYS A 33 -4.81 -3.06 22.71
N GLU A 34 -5.51 -3.20 21.58
CA GLU A 34 -5.96 -2.05 20.76
C GLU A 34 -6.89 -1.14 21.57
N LYS A 35 -7.82 -1.72 22.34
CA LYS A 35 -8.75 -0.98 23.21
C LYS A 35 -8.07 -0.31 24.40
N ASN A 36 -6.90 -0.79 24.81
CA ASN A 36 -6.10 -0.29 25.93
C ASN A 36 -4.94 0.64 25.51
N LYS A 37 -4.85 1.02 24.23
CA LYS A 37 -3.89 2.06 23.83
C LYS A 37 -4.35 3.38 24.46
N LYS A 38 -3.55 3.90 25.39
CA LYS A 38 -3.85 5.13 26.13
C LYS A 38 -4.11 6.25 25.12
N ILE A 39 -5.31 6.80 25.10
CA ILE A 39 -5.64 7.96 24.27
C ILE A 39 -4.87 9.13 24.85
N GLU A 40 -3.88 9.62 24.12
CA GLU A 40 -3.21 10.86 24.45
C GLU A 40 -4.13 12.03 24.13
N TYR A 41 -4.26 12.96 25.08
CA TYR A 41 -5.09 14.14 24.93
C TYR A 41 -4.48 15.33 25.66
N GLU A 42 -4.84 16.50 25.16
CA GLU A 42 -4.56 17.79 25.77
C GLU A 42 -5.89 18.51 26.02
N THR A 43 -5.95 19.46 26.96
CA THR A 43 -7.11 20.36 27.04
C THR A 43 -7.03 21.40 25.92
N GLY A 44 -8.16 21.73 25.31
CA GLY A 44 -8.28 22.76 24.29
C GLY A 44 -8.40 24.16 24.92
N ILE A 45 -9.28 24.98 24.35
CA ILE A 45 -9.50 26.38 24.78
C ILE A 45 -9.92 26.46 26.27
N THR A 46 -10.64 25.46 26.76
CA THR A 46 -11.05 25.33 28.17
C THR A 46 -10.82 23.91 28.67
N SER A 47 -10.92 23.68 29.98
CA SER A 47 -10.83 22.35 30.59
C SER A 47 -11.95 21.39 30.20
N GLU A 48 -13.05 21.92 29.65
CA GLU A 48 -14.23 21.14 29.22
C GLU A 48 -14.09 20.60 27.79
N VAL A 49 -13.08 21.05 27.06
CA VAL A 49 -12.83 20.66 25.67
C VAL A 49 -11.49 19.95 25.60
N TYR A 50 -11.48 18.78 24.97
CA TYR A 50 -10.30 17.96 24.74
C TYR A 50 -9.82 18.08 23.30
N THR A 51 -8.50 18.09 23.13
CA THR A 51 -7.82 17.90 21.86
C THR A 51 -7.26 16.49 21.83
N ILE A 52 -7.83 15.65 20.97
CA ILE A 52 -7.40 14.25 20.77
C ILE A 52 -6.67 14.17 19.44
N LYS A 53 -5.45 13.61 19.46
CA LYS A 53 -4.67 13.35 18.25
C LYS A 53 -4.71 11.85 17.94
N SER A 54 -4.75 11.50 16.66
CA SER A 54 -4.57 10.11 16.23
C SER A 54 -3.15 9.65 16.55
N ASN A 55 -2.97 8.41 17.00
CA ASN A 55 -1.61 7.86 17.09
C ASN A 55 -1.06 7.53 15.70
N MET A 56 -1.95 7.27 14.74
CA MET A 56 -1.54 7.11 13.35
C MET A 56 -1.05 8.44 12.78
N ARG A 57 0.08 8.39 12.08
CA ARG A 57 0.56 9.46 11.22
C ARG A 57 0.01 9.31 9.81
N ILE A 58 0.11 10.36 9.00
CA ILE A 58 -0.20 10.27 7.56
C ILE A 58 0.68 9.20 6.88
N LEU A 59 1.94 9.09 7.30
CA LEU A 59 2.90 8.06 6.88
C LEU A 59 2.36 6.65 7.11
N ASP A 60 1.65 6.40 8.22
CA ASP A 60 1.14 5.07 8.53
C ASP A 60 -0.03 4.70 7.59
N ILE A 61 -0.89 5.67 7.24
CA ILE A 61 -1.94 5.52 6.23
C ILE A 61 -1.33 5.19 4.87
N LEU A 62 -0.32 5.96 4.44
CA LEU A 62 0.42 5.72 3.20
C LEU A 62 1.01 4.31 3.17
N ASN A 63 1.71 3.93 4.25
CA ASN A 63 2.36 2.64 4.36
C ASN A 63 1.36 1.48 4.27
N ILE A 64 0.19 1.58 4.91
CA ILE A 64 -0.84 0.54 4.83
C ILE A 64 -1.37 0.37 3.39
N ILE A 65 -1.60 1.47 2.67
CA ILE A 65 -2.05 1.43 1.27
C ILE A 65 -0.96 0.84 0.37
N ILE A 66 0.27 1.30 0.52
CA ILE A 66 1.44 0.81 -0.23
C ILE A 66 1.65 -0.68 0.03
N GLN A 67 1.57 -1.13 1.28
CA GLN A 67 1.71 -2.54 1.66
C GLN A 67 0.65 -3.41 1.00
N LYS A 68 -0.62 -2.99 0.98
CA LYS A 68 -1.70 -3.76 0.31
C LYS A 68 -1.41 -3.97 -1.17
N LYS A 69 -0.95 -2.93 -1.87
CA LYS A 69 -0.60 -2.98 -3.30
C LYS A 69 0.63 -3.85 -3.55
N SER A 70 1.68 -3.60 -2.78
CA SER A 70 2.95 -4.31 -2.85
C SER A 70 2.70 -5.80 -2.61
N LEU A 71 2.03 -6.18 -1.52
CA LEU A 71 1.75 -7.58 -1.18
C LEU A 71 0.99 -8.32 -2.29
N ALA A 72 0.03 -7.67 -2.96
CA ALA A 72 -0.68 -8.28 -4.08
C ALA A 72 0.28 -8.62 -5.25
N ILE A 73 1.22 -7.73 -5.55
CA ILE A 73 2.25 -7.93 -6.56
C ILE A 73 3.21 -9.05 -6.15
N PHE A 74 3.75 -9.02 -4.92
CA PHE A 74 4.70 -10.05 -4.47
C PHE A 74 4.10 -11.46 -4.51
N LYS A 75 2.85 -11.60 -4.06
CA LYS A 75 2.12 -12.87 -4.16
C LYS A 75 1.99 -13.34 -5.61
N TRP A 76 1.73 -12.44 -6.54
CA TRP A 76 1.68 -12.77 -7.96
C TRP A 76 3.06 -13.15 -8.52
N VAL A 77 4.12 -12.45 -8.16
CA VAL A 77 5.50 -12.80 -8.57
C VAL A 77 5.88 -14.20 -8.07
N LYS A 78 5.60 -14.52 -6.80
CA LYS A 78 5.82 -15.87 -6.24
C LYS A 78 5.01 -16.94 -6.98
N LYS A 79 3.77 -16.62 -7.32
CA LYS A 79 2.90 -17.51 -8.13
C LYS A 79 3.49 -17.75 -9.52
N LEU A 80 3.98 -16.71 -10.19
CA LEU A 80 4.65 -16.83 -11.49
C LEU A 80 5.86 -17.76 -11.44
N GLU A 81 6.75 -17.58 -10.47
CA GLU A 81 7.96 -18.43 -10.34
C GLU A 81 7.60 -19.89 -10.09
N LYS A 82 6.53 -20.15 -9.31
CA LYS A 82 6.12 -21.51 -8.92
C LYS A 82 5.31 -22.24 -9.99
N GLU A 83 4.35 -21.56 -10.62
CA GLU A 83 3.38 -22.20 -11.53
C GLU A 83 3.81 -22.14 -12.99
N HIS A 84 4.60 -21.14 -13.38
CA HIS A 84 5.02 -20.93 -14.77
C HIS A 84 6.51 -21.20 -14.99
N GLU A 85 7.22 -21.69 -13.95
CA GLU A 85 8.67 -22.00 -13.98
C GLU A 85 9.54 -20.83 -14.49
N ILE A 86 9.06 -19.59 -14.32
CA ILE A 86 9.78 -18.39 -14.76
C ILE A 86 10.79 -18.00 -13.70
N LYS A 87 12.09 -18.03 -14.04
CA LYS A 87 13.13 -17.49 -13.17
C LYS A 87 13.20 -15.97 -13.30
N ILE A 88 12.88 -15.26 -12.20
CA ILE A 88 12.99 -13.81 -12.06
C ILE A 88 14.24 -13.47 -11.23
N ASN A 89 15.14 -12.67 -11.78
CA ASN A 89 16.28 -12.10 -11.05
C ASN A 89 16.34 -10.57 -11.21
N ASP A 90 16.04 -10.05 -12.40
CA ASP A 90 16.08 -8.61 -12.70
C ASP A 90 14.68 -8.01 -12.83
N VAL A 91 14.35 -7.08 -11.93
CA VAL A 91 13.05 -6.41 -11.85
C VAL A 91 13.22 -4.93 -12.14
N LYS A 92 12.45 -4.42 -13.12
CA LYS A 92 12.36 -2.99 -13.42
C LYS A 92 11.01 -2.45 -12.98
N ILE A 93 11.02 -1.33 -12.26
CA ILE A 93 9.80 -0.66 -11.80
C ILE A 93 9.78 0.73 -12.42
N VAL A 94 8.75 1.06 -13.19
CA VAL A 94 8.60 2.39 -13.81
C VAL A 94 7.64 3.24 -13.00
N GLY A 95 8.12 4.42 -12.60
CA GLY A 95 7.48 5.28 -11.62
C GLY A 95 7.85 4.87 -10.20
N GLY A 96 8.56 5.75 -9.48
CA GLY A 96 8.92 5.52 -8.07
C GLY A 96 7.84 6.02 -7.11
N TYR A 97 7.19 7.14 -7.45
CA TYR A 97 6.17 7.75 -6.61
C TYR A 97 4.78 7.13 -6.81
N LEU A 98 4.08 6.62 -5.80
CA LEU A 98 4.56 6.18 -4.49
C LEU A 98 4.44 4.66 -4.34
N THR A 99 3.61 4.01 -5.16
CA THR A 99 3.47 2.55 -5.17
C THR A 99 4.79 1.87 -5.57
N GLY A 100 5.48 2.40 -6.59
CA GLY A 100 6.73 1.84 -7.10
C GLY A 100 7.82 1.70 -6.04
N LEU A 101 7.95 2.69 -5.16
CA LEU A 101 8.82 2.65 -3.98
C LEU A 101 8.52 1.47 -3.05
N GLY A 102 7.24 1.22 -2.78
CA GLY A 102 6.80 0.10 -1.96
C GLY A 102 7.12 -1.26 -2.55
N ILE A 103 6.82 -1.39 -3.82
CA ILE A 103 7.12 -2.59 -4.60
C ILE A 103 8.64 -2.81 -4.61
N ALA A 104 9.43 -1.76 -4.83
CA ALA A 104 10.88 -1.84 -4.87
C ALA A 104 11.45 -2.38 -3.56
N LYS A 105 11.09 -1.77 -2.43
CA LYS A 105 11.55 -2.21 -1.10
C LYS A 105 11.15 -3.65 -0.78
N MET A 106 9.96 -4.06 -1.19
CA MET A 106 9.48 -5.42 -0.93
C MET A 106 10.12 -6.49 -1.81
N LEU A 107 10.40 -6.19 -3.08
CA LEU A 107 11.03 -7.14 -4.01
C LEU A 107 12.56 -7.22 -3.85
N ASN A 108 13.18 -6.15 -3.38
CA ASN A 108 14.63 -6.02 -3.30
C ASN A 108 15.32 -6.97 -2.31
N ASN A 109 14.55 -7.63 -1.43
CA ASN A 109 15.07 -8.70 -0.56
C ASN A 109 15.44 -9.98 -1.32
N LYS A 110 14.90 -10.16 -2.53
CA LYS A 110 15.08 -11.38 -3.34
C LYS A 110 15.59 -11.10 -4.75
N TYR A 111 15.28 -9.95 -5.33
CA TYR A 111 15.58 -9.64 -6.74
C TYR A 111 16.52 -8.44 -6.86
N ASN A 112 17.23 -8.33 -7.99
CA ASN A 112 17.91 -7.11 -8.38
C ASN A 112 16.86 -6.11 -8.88
N VAL A 113 16.62 -5.05 -8.11
CA VAL A 113 15.57 -4.08 -8.42
C VAL A 113 16.18 -2.79 -8.97
N THR A 114 15.64 -2.30 -10.07
CA THR A 114 15.91 -0.95 -10.58
C THR A 114 14.60 -0.17 -10.69
N VAL A 115 14.54 0.98 -10.03
CA VAL A 115 13.45 1.95 -10.22
C VAL A 115 13.85 2.91 -11.34
N ILE A 116 12.97 3.08 -12.31
CA ILE A 116 13.13 3.99 -13.43
C ILE A 116 12.11 5.10 -13.31
N ASP A 117 12.58 6.34 -13.14
CA ASP A 117 11.72 7.51 -13.01
C ASP A 117 12.29 8.68 -13.81
N ILE A 118 11.41 9.49 -14.42
CA ILE A 118 11.83 10.68 -15.17
C ILE A 118 12.37 11.77 -14.24
N TYR A 119 12.03 11.74 -12.95
CA TYR A 119 12.41 12.72 -11.96
C TYR A 119 13.58 12.22 -11.09
N PRO A 120 14.80 12.77 -11.23
CA PRO A 120 15.98 12.24 -10.55
C PRO A 120 15.92 12.39 -9.02
N HIS A 121 15.17 13.37 -8.52
CA HIS A 121 15.02 13.57 -7.08
C HIS A 121 14.19 12.47 -6.40
N ILE A 122 13.49 11.62 -7.16
CA ILE A 122 12.77 10.46 -6.62
C ILE A 122 13.73 9.40 -6.07
N GLU A 123 14.98 9.35 -6.52
CA GLU A 123 16.02 8.49 -5.90
C GLU A 123 16.14 8.76 -4.40
N LYS A 124 16.13 10.03 -3.99
CA LYS A 124 16.18 10.40 -2.57
C LYS A 124 14.94 9.96 -1.80
N LEU A 125 13.79 9.81 -2.46
CA LEU A 125 12.61 9.25 -1.82
C LEU A 125 12.82 7.75 -1.55
N ILE A 126 13.49 7.03 -2.45
CA ILE A 126 13.83 5.61 -2.27
C ILE A 126 14.75 5.39 -1.07
N ASP A 127 15.78 6.23 -0.97
CA ASP A 127 16.77 6.15 0.10
C ASP A 127 16.18 6.47 1.48
N ASN A 128 15.34 7.51 1.58
CA ASN A 128 14.93 8.09 2.86
C ASN A 128 13.55 7.65 3.35
N TYR A 129 12.69 7.10 2.49
CA TYR A 129 11.32 6.76 2.91
C TYR A 129 11.29 5.44 3.66
N GLU A 130 10.83 5.46 4.92
CA GLU A 130 10.68 4.26 5.72
C GLU A 130 9.32 3.60 5.49
N ILE A 131 9.34 2.33 5.07
CA ILE A 131 8.14 1.49 5.09
C ILE A 131 8.17 0.74 6.41
N ASN A 132 7.24 1.06 7.29
CA ASN A 132 7.04 0.29 8.53
C ASN A 132 6.82 -1.17 8.14
N ALA A 133 7.60 -2.07 8.74
CA ALA A 133 7.62 -3.53 8.55
C ALA A 133 6.71 -4.07 7.44
N LEU A 134 7.31 -4.45 6.31
CA LEU A 134 6.62 -5.30 5.33
C LEU A 134 6.20 -6.60 6.03
N PRO A 135 5.07 -7.21 5.66
CA PRO A 135 4.72 -8.52 6.19
C PRO A 135 5.89 -9.48 5.95
N GLU A 136 6.54 -9.94 7.03
CA GLU A 136 7.41 -11.11 6.96
C GLU A 136 6.55 -12.26 6.42
N ASP A 137 7.13 -13.09 5.54
CA ASP A 137 6.47 -14.26 4.96
C ASP A 137 5.82 -15.09 6.09
N ILE A 138 4.50 -14.99 6.26
CA ILE A 138 3.69 -15.96 7.03
C ILE A 138 3.41 -17.13 6.10
N GLU A 139 4.46 -17.72 5.54
CA GLU A 139 4.40 -19.03 4.91
C GLU A 139 5.29 -19.94 5.75
N ASN A 140 4.64 -20.76 6.59
CA ASN A 140 5.16 -21.91 7.35
C ASN A 140 5.39 -21.78 8.86
N GLY A 141 5.03 -20.68 9.52
CA GLY A 141 5.12 -20.60 11.00
C GLY A 141 6.56 -20.56 11.54
N GLU A 142 7.55 -20.62 10.66
CA GLU A 142 8.88 -20.11 10.92
C GLU A 142 8.85 -18.63 10.63
N LYS A 143 8.98 -17.81 11.67
CA LYS A 143 9.46 -16.45 11.48
C LYS A 143 10.82 -16.59 10.81
N GLU A 144 10.93 -16.33 9.51
CA GLU A 144 12.19 -15.83 8.99
C GLU A 144 12.41 -14.53 9.75
N LYS A 145 13.08 -14.64 10.90
CA LYS A 145 13.49 -13.49 11.69
C LYS A 145 14.10 -12.53 10.68
N HIS A 146 13.55 -11.32 10.57
CA HIS A 146 14.29 -10.21 9.99
C HIS A 146 15.73 -10.36 10.44
N ASN A 147 16.63 -10.73 9.54
CA ASN A 147 18.03 -10.81 9.88
C ASN A 147 18.53 -9.38 9.67
N PRO A 148 18.70 -8.57 10.75
CA PRO A 148 19.12 -7.18 10.61
C PRO A 148 20.49 -7.05 9.94
N ASN A 149 21.21 -8.17 9.76
CA ASN A 149 22.51 -8.27 9.11
C ASN A 149 22.44 -8.80 7.66
N LYS A 150 21.26 -9.06 7.08
CA LYS A 150 21.17 -9.32 5.64
C LYS A 150 21.32 -7.97 4.95
N GLU A 151 22.46 -7.72 4.31
CA GLU A 151 22.62 -6.56 3.43
C GLU A 151 21.46 -6.59 2.42
N ASN A 152 20.49 -5.70 2.60
CA ASN A 152 19.48 -5.48 1.58
C ASN A 152 20.24 -5.09 0.32
N ASN A 153 19.96 -5.74 -0.81
CA ASN A 153 20.51 -5.31 -2.08
C ASN A 153 20.25 -3.80 -2.22
N LYS A 154 21.19 -3.04 -2.77
CA LYS A 154 20.89 -1.63 -3.03
C LYS A 154 19.83 -1.56 -4.13
N ILE A 155 18.73 -0.85 -3.89
CA ILE A 155 17.77 -0.54 -4.96
C ILE A 155 18.48 0.40 -5.93
N ASN A 156 18.58 0.01 -7.20
CA ASN A 156 19.17 0.84 -8.22
C ASN A 156 18.15 1.89 -8.71
N PHE A 157 18.65 3.05 -9.14
CA PHE A 157 17.84 4.09 -9.75
C PHE A 157 18.37 4.45 -11.14
N SER A 158 17.48 4.76 -12.07
CA SER A 158 17.83 5.26 -13.39
C SER A 158 16.74 6.16 -13.96
N GLN A 159 17.09 6.97 -14.95
CA GLN A 159 16.14 7.72 -15.79
C GLN A 159 16.03 7.12 -17.20
N ASP A 160 16.82 6.09 -17.50
CA ASP A 160 16.92 5.50 -18.82
C ASP A 160 15.88 4.39 -19.02
N LEU A 161 14.85 4.70 -19.82
CA LEU A 161 13.81 3.74 -20.21
C LEU A 161 14.33 2.60 -21.10
N SER A 162 15.52 2.74 -21.72
CA SER A 162 16.10 1.67 -22.54
C SER A 162 16.42 0.41 -21.72
N LEU A 163 16.63 0.58 -20.41
CA LEU A 163 16.88 -0.50 -19.45
C LEU A 163 15.69 -1.43 -19.22
N LEU A 164 14.52 -1.11 -19.75
CA LEU A 164 13.33 -1.95 -19.68
C LEU A 164 13.45 -3.19 -20.58
N ASN A 165 14.14 -3.07 -21.71
CA ASN A 165 14.15 -4.17 -22.67
C ASN A 165 15.04 -5.32 -22.18
N GLY A 166 14.51 -6.54 -22.20
CA GLY A 166 15.22 -7.75 -21.82
C GLY A 166 15.25 -8.06 -20.32
N SER A 167 14.57 -7.28 -19.48
CA SER A 167 14.41 -7.61 -18.05
C SER A 167 13.49 -8.82 -17.84
N ASP A 168 13.60 -9.46 -16.67
CA ASP A 168 12.74 -10.61 -16.36
C ASP A 168 11.31 -10.17 -16.01
N LEU A 169 11.17 -9.08 -15.25
CA LEU A 169 9.89 -8.53 -14.82
C LEU A 169 9.90 -7.01 -14.91
N ILE A 170 8.86 -6.46 -15.53
CA ILE A 170 8.59 -5.03 -15.52
C ILE A 170 7.28 -4.76 -14.78
N ILE A 171 7.31 -3.73 -13.93
CA ILE A 171 6.16 -3.25 -13.18
C ILE A 171 5.94 -1.77 -13.49
N ASP A 172 4.91 -1.46 -14.28
CA ASP A 172 4.52 -0.08 -14.63
C ASP A 172 3.54 0.47 -13.59
N THR A 173 3.97 1.47 -12.81
CA THR A 173 3.13 2.20 -11.84
C THR A 173 2.88 3.65 -12.25
N THR A 174 3.21 4.01 -13.49
CA THR A 174 3.17 5.40 -13.96
C THR A 174 1.76 5.96 -14.13
N GLY A 175 0.74 5.11 -14.25
CA GLY A 175 -0.66 5.52 -14.34
C GLY A 175 -0.95 6.43 -15.54
N LEU A 176 -1.79 7.45 -15.34
CA LEU A 176 -2.23 8.35 -16.41
C LEU A 176 -1.07 9.21 -16.94
N GLY A 177 -0.89 9.25 -18.26
CA GLY A 177 0.17 10.05 -18.89
C GLY A 177 1.59 9.50 -18.71
N GLY A 178 1.70 8.28 -18.18
CA GLY A 178 2.96 7.55 -18.06
C GLY A 178 3.49 6.98 -19.38
N ILE A 179 4.03 5.75 -19.33
CA ILE A 179 4.57 5.06 -20.52
C ILE A 179 3.54 5.10 -21.66
N SER A 180 3.95 5.51 -22.86
CA SER A 180 3.05 5.53 -24.01
C SER A 180 2.88 4.12 -24.61
N PRO A 181 1.77 3.84 -25.32
CA PRO A 181 1.62 2.58 -26.05
C PRO A 181 2.73 2.33 -27.09
N GLU A 182 3.33 3.38 -27.65
CA GLU A 182 4.47 3.29 -28.57
C GLU A 182 5.78 2.94 -27.83
N GLN A 183 5.96 3.40 -26.60
CA GLN A 183 7.07 2.95 -25.76
C GLN A 183 6.89 1.49 -25.34
N SER A 184 5.66 1.09 -24.97
CA SER A 184 5.33 -0.29 -24.64
C SER A 184 5.63 -1.27 -25.78
N SER A 185 5.38 -0.88 -27.04
CA SER A 185 5.64 -1.77 -28.19
C SER A 185 7.11 -2.08 -28.44
N LYS A 186 8.03 -1.30 -27.86
CA LYS A 186 9.49 -1.47 -27.98
C LYS A 186 10.07 -2.33 -26.86
N ILE A 187 9.25 -2.77 -25.91
CA ILE A 187 9.69 -3.48 -24.71
C ILE A 187 9.40 -4.97 -24.86
N THR A 188 10.43 -5.79 -24.66
CA THR A 188 10.33 -7.25 -24.47
C THR A 188 10.71 -7.64 -23.05
N THR A 189 9.87 -8.42 -22.37
CA THR A 189 10.08 -8.91 -21.00
C THR A 189 9.40 -10.27 -20.81
N LYS A 190 9.82 -11.07 -19.83
CA LYS A 190 9.16 -12.38 -19.55
C LYS A 190 7.79 -12.19 -18.90
N ALA A 191 7.72 -11.22 -17.99
CA ALA A 191 6.49 -10.84 -17.30
C ALA A 191 6.33 -9.32 -17.26
N PHE A 192 5.08 -8.88 -17.37
CA PHE A 192 4.69 -7.48 -17.30
C PHE A 192 3.48 -7.30 -16.39
N LEU A 193 3.59 -6.37 -15.45
CA LEU A 193 2.49 -5.95 -14.59
C LEU A 193 2.29 -4.46 -14.71
N ILE A 194 1.04 -4.01 -14.77
CA ILE A 194 0.68 -2.59 -14.81
C ILE A 194 -0.33 -2.24 -13.73
N GLU A 195 -0.12 -1.13 -13.04
CA GLU A 195 -1.13 -0.54 -12.14
C GLU A 195 -2.21 0.15 -12.97
N ASP A 196 -3.47 -0.25 -12.75
CA ASP A 196 -4.59 0.50 -13.31
C ASP A 196 -4.80 1.78 -12.50
N PRO A 197 -4.67 2.99 -13.08
CA PRO A 197 -4.89 4.23 -12.35
C PRO A 197 -6.36 4.48 -11.97
N VAL A 198 -7.32 3.71 -12.50
CA VAL A 198 -8.74 3.81 -12.18
C VAL A 198 -9.08 2.90 -11.00
N ALA A 199 -9.65 3.45 -9.93
CA ALA A 199 -10.10 2.67 -8.78
C ALA A 199 -11.47 2.02 -9.01
N GLU A 200 -12.41 2.82 -9.51
CA GLU A 200 -13.84 2.48 -9.57
C GLU A 200 -14.44 3.03 -10.88
N ASP A 201 -15.55 2.45 -11.33
CA ASP A 201 -16.22 2.89 -12.56
C ASP A 201 -17.18 4.08 -12.30
N ASN A 202 -16.64 5.15 -11.72
CA ASN A 202 -17.40 6.31 -11.25
C ASN A 202 -16.99 7.63 -11.94
N ASP A 203 -16.13 7.57 -12.96
CA ASP A 203 -15.67 8.74 -13.71
C ASP A 203 -15.31 8.39 -15.16
N ILE A 204 -16.18 8.82 -16.09
CA ILE A 204 -16.01 8.52 -17.51
C ILE A 204 -14.80 9.21 -18.13
N LEU A 205 -14.43 10.41 -17.66
CA LEU A 205 -13.31 11.16 -18.24
C LEU A 205 -11.98 10.52 -17.86
N ILE A 206 -11.83 10.12 -16.59
CA ILE A 206 -10.63 9.40 -16.13
C ILE A 206 -10.52 8.05 -16.84
N LYS A 207 -11.63 7.32 -16.97
CA LYS A 207 -11.68 6.05 -17.69
C LYS A 207 -11.27 6.20 -19.15
N ASN A 208 -11.76 7.23 -19.83
CA ASN A 208 -11.41 7.49 -21.24
C ASN A 208 -9.96 7.96 -21.42
N LYS A 209 -9.34 8.55 -20.39
CA LYS A 209 -7.92 8.93 -20.41
C LYS A 209 -7.00 7.74 -20.13
N ASN A 210 -7.52 6.66 -19.56
CA ASN A 210 -6.76 5.47 -19.19
C ASN A 210 -6.42 4.61 -20.43
N ASN A 211 -5.13 4.44 -20.70
CA ASN A 211 -4.62 3.70 -21.85
C ASN A 211 -3.86 2.41 -21.47
N ILE A 212 -4.03 1.86 -20.25
CA ILE A 212 -3.33 0.64 -19.83
C ILE A 212 -3.58 -0.56 -20.74
N ASN A 213 -4.78 -0.67 -21.33
CA ASN A 213 -5.11 -1.80 -22.20
C ASN A 213 -4.31 -1.74 -23.50
N GLU A 214 -4.10 -0.54 -24.06
CA GLU A 214 -3.25 -0.36 -25.25
C GLU A 214 -1.79 -0.70 -24.95
N ARG A 215 -1.27 -0.27 -23.80
CA ARG A 215 0.09 -0.63 -23.34
C ARG A 215 0.25 -2.13 -23.20
N LEU A 216 -0.73 -2.79 -22.59
CA LEU A 216 -0.77 -4.24 -22.40
C LEU A 216 -0.83 -5.02 -23.71
N ILE A 217 -1.61 -4.54 -24.69
CA ILE A 217 -1.68 -5.16 -26.01
C ILE A 217 -0.32 -5.03 -26.71
N ASN A 218 0.29 -3.85 -26.65
CA ASN A 218 1.49 -3.54 -27.41
C ASN A 218 2.76 -4.18 -26.86
N ILE A 219 2.85 -4.44 -25.56
CA ILE A 219 4.08 -5.01 -24.97
C ILE A 219 4.29 -6.48 -25.36
N ASN A 220 5.54 -6.83 -25.66
CA ASN A 220 5.96 -8.20 -25.94
C ASN A 220 6.30 -8.94 -24.63
N SER A 221 5.31 -9.62 -24.07
CA SER A 221 5.43 -10.43 -22.84
C SER A 221 4.38 -11.53 -22.85
N GLU A 222 4.74 -12.75 -22.44
CA GLU A 222 3.79 -13.86 -22.35
C GLU A 222 2.90 -13.76 -21.11
N ASN A 223 3.46 -13.23 -20.01
CA ASN A 223 2.77 -13.16 -18.73
C ASN A 223 2.38 -11.71 -18.45
N LYS A 224 1.08 -11.42 -18.46
CA LYS A 224 0.56 -10.06 -18.30
C LYS A 224 -0.41 -9.99 -17.12
N ALA A 225 -0.32 -8.91 -16.35
CA ALA A 225 -1.18 -8.71 -15.19
C ALA A 225 -1.51 -7.24 -14.95
N ILE A 226 -2.65 -7.01 -14.30
CA ILE A 226 -3.10 -5.68 -13.87
C ILE A 226 -3.23 -5.67 -12.35
N LEU A 227 -2.56 -4.73 -11.68
CA LEU A 227 -2.87 -4.38 -10.30
C LEU A 227 -4.11 -3.48 -10.27
N LYS A 228 -5.15 -3.92 -9.56
CA LYS A 228 -6.38 -3.16 -9.29
C LYS A 228 -6.44 -2.84 -7.81
N THR A 229 -6.73 -1.59 -7.45
CA THR A 229 -6.97 -1.17 -6.07
C THR A 229 -8.26 -0.36 -5.97
N LYS A 230 -9.15 -0.75 -5.04
CA LYS A 230 -10.52 -0.22 -4.92
C LYS A 230 -11.02 -0.23 -3.47
N GLY A 231 -12.23 0.28 -3.23
CA GLY A 231 -12.97 0.06 -1.98
C GLY A 231 -13.48 1.31 -1.25
N LEU A 232 -13.09 2.51 -1.68
CA LEU A 232 -13.55 3.77 -1.07
C LEU A 232 -14.48 4.61 -1.96
N ASN A 233 -14.83 4.11 -3.14
CA ASN A 233 -15.50 4.90 -4.17
C ASN A 233 -14.66 6.13 -4.60
N THR A 234 -13.34 5.97 -4.67
CA THR A 234 -12.41 7.02 -5.14
C THR A 234 -12.39 7.10 -6.67
N LYS A 235 -11.88 8.22 -7.19
CA LYS A 235 -11.73 8.46 -8.63
C LYS A 235 -10.56 7.70 -9.25
N THR A 236 -9.44 7.63 -8.55
CA THR A 236 -8.22 6.96 -9.01
C THR A 236 -7.73 5.99 -7.96
N SER A 237 -6.95 5.00 -8.40
CA SER A 237 -6.30 4.02 -7.53
C SER A 237 -5.00 4.53 -6.89
N GLY A 238 -4.53 5.73 -7.27
CA GLY A 238 -3.31 6.34 -6.76
C GLY A 238 -3.23 6.35 -5.24
N THR A 239 -2.05 6.06 -4.71
CA THR A 239 -1.81 5.96 -3.25
C THR A 239 -2.16 7.25 -2.52
N MET A 240 -1.85 8.41 -3.12
CA MET A 240 -2.26 9.68 -2.52
C MET A 240 -3.76 9.91 -2.57
N THR A 241 -4.44 9.56 -3.67
CA THR A 241 -5.90 9.71 -3.75
C THR A 241 -6.59 8.92 -2.65
N PHE A 242 -6.18 7.67 -2.40
CA PHE A 242 -6.70 6.90 -1.27
C PHE A 242 -6.37 7.53 0.09
N THR A 243 -5.16 8.05 0.26
CA THR A 243 -4.75 8.69 1.53
C THR A 243 -5.59 9.93 1.84
N ILE A 244 -5.74 10.83 0.86
CA ILE A 244 -6.58 12.04 0.99
C ILE A 244 -8.04 11.64 1.27
N ASP A 245 -8.55 10.61 0.60
CA ASP A 245 -9.93 10.19 0.75
C ASP A 245 -10.18 9.50 2.11
N VAL A 246 -9.22 8.73 2.63
CA VAL A 246 -9.25 8.20 4.02
C VAL A 246 -9.30 9.35 5.02
N LEU A 247 -8.42 10.35 4.90
CA LEU A 247 -8.39 11.51 5.80
C LEU A 247 -9.71 12.29 5.72
N SER A 248 -10.16 12.60 4.51
CA SER A 248 -11.39 13.39 4.27
C SER A 248 -12.64 12.69 4.82
N LYS A 249 -12.78 11.38 4.57
CA LYS A 249 -13.90 10.59 5.11
C LYS A 249 -13.81 10.44 6.63
N SER A 250 -12.61 10.30 7.18
CA SER A 250 -12.40 10.21 8.63
C SER A 250 -12.76 11.51 9.33
N ILE A 251 -12.40 12.68 8.76
CA ILE A 251 -12.82 14.00 9.26
C ILE A 251 -14.36 14.08 9.27
N ALA A 252 -14.99 13.78 8.13
CA ALA A 252 -16.44 13.84 7.99
C ALA A 252 -17.16 12.90 8.98
N GLU A 253 -16.57 11.74 9.29
CA GLU A 253 -17.12 10.79 10.26
C GLU A 253 -16.91 11.24 11.71
N CYS A 254 -15.76 11.84 12.03
CA CYS A 254 -15.52 12.41 13.36
C CYS A 254 -16.50 13.55 13.66
N ILE A 255 -16.76 14.45 12.70
CA ILE A 255 -17.67 15.59 12.88
C ILE A 255 -19.11 15.15 13.24
N LYS A 256 -19.54 13.96 12.82
CA LYS A 256 -20.87 13.43 13.15
C LYS A 256 -20.99 12.91 14.58
N LYS A 257 -19.87 12.69 15.27
CA LYS A 257 -19.88 12.12 16.62
C LYS A 257 -20.36 13.16 17.63
N GLU A 258 -21.24 12.73 18.52
CA GLU A 258 -21.74 13.55 19.62
C GLU A 258 -20.58 14.15 20.44
N GLY A 259 -20.62 15.47 20.62
CA GLY A 259 -19.63 16.20 21.40
C GLY A 259 -18.39 16.64 20.62
N VAL A 260 -18.25 16.29 19.34
CA VAL A 260 -17.17 16.82 18.49
C VAL A 260 -17.50 18.24 18.04
N LEU A 261 -16.56 19.17 18.25
CA LEU A 261 -16.65 20.55 17.79
C LEU A 261 -16.13 20.67 16.36
N TYR A 262 -14.93 20.14 16.11
CA TYR A 262 -14.32 20.10 14.78
C TYR A 262 -13.23 19.02 14.71
N SER A 263 -12.89 18.63 13.49
CA SER A 263 -11.82 17.67 13.17
C SER A 263 -11.00 18.20 12.01
N VAL A 264 -9.67 18.05 12.09
CA VAL A 264 -8.72 18.52 11.09
C VAL A 264 -7.67 17.46 10.78
N ALA A 265 -7.06 17.57 9.60
CA ALA A 265 -5.92 16.78 9.17
C ALA A 265 -4.97 17.71 8.40
N GLU A 266 -3.66 17.48 8.50
CA GLU A 266 -2.66 18.23 7.72
C GLU A 266 -2.65 17.75 6.26
N MET A 267 -3.62 18.22 5.49
CA MET A 267 -3.71 17.97 4.06
C MET A 267 -3.20 19.17 3.27
N THR A 268 -2.30 18.91 2.33
CA THR A 268 -1.81 19.91 1.38
C THR A 268 -1.68 19.30 -0.01
N PHE A 269 -1.22 20.08 -0.99
CA PHE A 269 -0.97 19.58 -2.33
C PHE A 269 0.41 18.92 -2.43
N PHE A 270 0.50 17.68 -1.95
CA PHE A 270 1.74 16.89 -1.85
C PHE A 270 2.51 16.80 -3.18
N GLU A 271 1.80 16.68 -4.31
CA GLU A 271 2.41 16.61 -5.63
C GLU A 271 3.17 17.89 -6.01
N GLU A 272 2.70 19.07 -5.58
CA GLU A 272 3.45 20.30 -5.78
C GLU A 272 4.74 20.32 -4.95
N ILE A 273 4.69 19.83 -3.71
CA ILE A 273 5.86 19.77 -2.83
C ILE A 273 6.95 18.89 -3.43
N ILE A 274 6.56 17.72 -3.94
CA ILE A 274 7.49 16.75 -4.53
C ILE A 274 7.93 17.20 -5.92
N PHE A 275 7.02 17.37 -6.87
CA PHE A 275 7.40 17.49 -8.28
C PHE A 275 7.73 18.91 -8.73
N LYS A 276 7.10 19.94 -8.14
CA LYS A 276 7.36 21.34 -8.50
C LYS A 276 8.45 21.95 -7.61
N LYS A 277 8.27 21.86 -6.29
CA LYS A 277 9.17 22.44 -5.29
C LYS A 277 10.39 21.56 -5.00
N LYS A 278 10.35 20.25 -5.32
CA LYS A 278 11.43 19.29 -5.05
C LYS A 278 11.85 19.26 -3.58
N ASN A 279 10.91 19.53 -2.68
CA ASN A 279 11.15 19.70 -1.26
C ASN A 279 10.75 18.44 -0.49
N LEU A 280 11.57 17.41 -0.59
CA LEU A 280 11.32 16.15 0.13
C LEU A 280 11.35 16.31 1.65
N LYS A 281 12.14 17.27 2.16
CA LYS A 281 12.16 17.56 3.60
C LYS A 281 10.78 17.99 4.09
N MET A 282 10.16 18.94 3.41
CA MET A 282 8.79 19.40 3.73
C MET A 282 7.78 18.26 3.55
N PHE A 283 7.93 17.43 2.51
CA PHE A 283 7.08 16.24 2.35
C PHE A 283 7.17 15.31 3.57
N PHE A 284 8.39 14.99 4.02
CA PHE A 284 8.61 14.13 5.19
C PHE A 284 8.11 14.76 6.49
N GLU A 285 8.28 16.07 6.68
CA GLU A 285 7.74 16.78 7.85
C GLU A 285 6.22 16.60 7.95
N ILE A 286 5.49 16.81 6.84
CA ILE A 286 4.03 16.70 6.82
C ILE A 286 3.58 15.26 7.01
N ILE A 287 4.15 14.29 6.28
CA ILE A 287 3.63 12.91 6.41
C ILE A 287 3.93 12.31 7.80
N ASN A 288 4.89 12.85 8.54
CA ASN A 288 5.19 12.43 9.91
C ASN A 288 4.27 13.07 10.97
N SER A 289 3.41 14.02 10.60
CA SER A 289 2.39 14.55 11.51
C SER A 289 1.33 13.50 11.82
N GLU A 290 0.61 13.69 12.93
CA GLU A 290 -0.60 12.94 13.24
C GLU A 290 -1.62 13.10 12.09
N ALA A 291 -2.28 11.99 11.74
CA ALA A 291 -3.23 11.96 10.64
C ALA A 291 -4.44 12.86 10.89
N LEU A 292 -5.00 12.82 12.11
CA LEU A 292 -6.17 13.59 12.51
C LEU A 292 -5.98 14.21 13.89
N THR A 293 -6.48 15.44 14.06
CA THR A 293 -6.67 16.10 15.34
C THR A 293 -8.14 16.47 15.51
N VAL A 294 -8.73 16.16 16.65
CA VAL A 294 -10.16 16.36 16.94
C VAL A 294 -10.33 17.17 18.22
N SER A 295 -11.11 18.24 18.13
CA SER A 295 -11.60 18.99 19.29
C SER A 295 -12.97 18.43 19.71
N THR A 296 -13.10 17.97 20.95
CA THR A 296 -14.31 17.27 21.44
C THR A 296 -14.51 17.42 22.94
N ILE A 297 -15.75 17.36 23.41
CA ILE A 297 -16.08 17.26 24.85
C ILE A 297 -16.11 15.80 25.35
N LYS A 298 -16.07 14.82 24.42
CA LYS A 298 -16.20 13.40 24.72
C LYS A 298 -15.09 12.60 24.04
N PHE A 299 -14.40 11.78 24.82
CA PHE A 299 -13.33 10.91 24.32
C PHE A 299 -13.83 9.81 23.41
N PHE A 300 -13.09 9.56 22.34
CA PHE A 300 -13.22 8.38 21.48
C PHE A 300 -11.90 8.09 20.78
N ASN A 301 -11.77 6.88 20.24
CA ASN A 301 -10.57 6.47 19.52
C ASN A 301 -10.62 6.97 18.06
N VAL A 302 -9.76 7.91 17.70
CA VAL A 302 -9.67 8.47 16.34
C VAL A 302 -9.11 7.43 15.37
N ASP A 303 -8.16 6.59 15.81
CA ASP A 303 -7.55 5.55 14.97
C ASP A 303 -8.58 4.49 14.52
N GLU A 304 -9.60 4.20 15.34
CA GLU A 304 -10.69 3.29 14.94
C GLU A 304 -11.47 3.84 13.73
N VAL A 305 -11.68 5.16 13.67
CA VAL A 305 -12.35 5.81 12.53
C VAL A 305 -11.49 5.67 11.27
N ILE A 306 -10.18 5.98 11.37
CA ILE A 306 -9.23 5.86 10.25
C ILE A 306 -9.17 4.41 9.74
N ASN A 307 -9.02 3.45 10.65
CA ASN A 307 -8.93 2.01 10.32
C ASN A 307 -10.22 1.47 9.67
N SER A 308 -11.39 2.03 10.00
CA SER A 308 -12.65 1.65 9.36
C SER A 308 -12.68 1.97 7.86
N TYR A 309 -11.91 2.96 7.38
CA TYR A 309 -11.77 3.26 5.96
C TYR A 309 -10.61 2.50 5.33
N LEU A 310 -9.46 2.41 6.00
CA LEU A 310 -8.32 1.63 5.53
C LEU A 310 -8.66 0.15 5.29
N SER A 311 -9.48 -0.44 6.14
CA SER A 311 -9.93 -1.84 6.02
C SER A 311 -10.75 -2.10 4.76
N LYS A 312 -11.42 -1.08 4.20
CA LYS A 312 -12.20 -1.19 2.96
C LYS A 312 -11.33 -1.23 1.70
N ILE A 313 -10.10 -0.71 1.78
CA ILE A 313 -9.17 -0.69 0.64
C ILE A 313 -8.66 -2.11 0.39
N ASN A 314 -8.85 -2.57 -0.84
CA ASN A 314 -8.37 -3.87 -1.30
C ASN A 314 -7.56 -3.74 -2.59
N SER A 315 -6.47 -4.51 -2.69
CA SER A 315 -5.64 -4.62 -3.89
C SER A 315 -5.61 -6.06 -4.37
N SER A 316 -5.76 -6.27 -5.68
CA SER A 316 -5.80 -7.60 -6.29
C SER A 316 -5.16 -7.59 -7.67
N ILE A 317 -4.63 -8.74 -8.09
CA ILE A 317 -4.08 -8.93 -9.42
C ILE A 317 -5.10 -9.57 -10.35
N GLN A 318 -5.27 -9.00 -11.53
CA GLN A 318 -6.04 -9.57 -12.64
C GLN A 318 -5.06 -10.06 -13.72
N ILE A 319 -5.05 -11.37 -13.96
CA ILE A 319 -4.22 -11.99 -15.02
C ILE A 319 -4.87 -11.71 -16.40
N LYS A 320 -4.04 -11.53 -17.42
CA LYS A 320 -4.42 -11.28 -18.81
C LYS A 320 -3.86 -12.32 -19.76
#